data_AF-A0A4R3KB89-F1
#
_entry.id   AF-A0A4R3KB89-F1
#
_cell.length_a   1.000
_cell.length_b   1.000
_cell.length_c   1.000
_cell.angle_alpha   90.00
_cell.angle_beta   90.00
_cell.angle_gamma   90.00
#
_symmetry.space_group_name_H-M   'P 1'
#
loop_
_entity.id
_entity.type
_entity.pdbx_description
1 polymer ?
#
loop_
_entity_poly.entity_id
_entity_poly.type
_entity_poly.pdbx_seq_one_letter_code
_entity_poly.pdbx_strand_id
1 'polypeptide(L)' 'MLSNKKNQKIIDDYDYLSNAASSMDCTGLIPSAPLSDAELESYNDLYQYQTPAAKGKKSKHADSVE' A
#
# COMPACT_ATOMS: atom_id res chain seq x y z
N MET A 1 -14.60 29.51 -23.87
CA MET A 1 -13.97 28.23 -23.46
C MET A 1 -12.47 28.33 -23.09
N LEU A 2 -11.81 29.49 -23.24
CA LEU A 2 -10.38 29.67 -22.92
C LEU A 2 -10.05 29.68 -21.41
N SER A 3 -11.05 29.87 -20.55
CA SER A 3 -10.89 30.07 -19.10
C SER A 3 -10.53 28.79 -18.35
N ASN A 4 -11.14 27.65 -18.71
CA ASN A 4 -10.89 26.37 -18.03
C ASN A 4 -9.46 25.86 -18.25
N LYS A 5 -8.90 26.08 -19.45
CA LYS A 5 -7.56 25.60 -19.78
C LYS A 5 -6.46 26.33 -19.01
N LYS A 6 -6.67 27.62 -18.68
CA LYS A 6 -5.77 28.41 -17.82
C LYS A 6 -5.83 27.94 -16.38
N ASN A 7 -7.04 27.70 -15.85
CA ASN A 7 -7.21 27.19 -14.49
C ASN A 7 -6.59 25.81 -14.33
N GLN A 8 -6.75 24.92 -15.31
CA GLN A 8 -6.11 23.60 -15.28
C GLN A 8 -4.59 23.71 -15.24
N LYS A 9 -4.00 24.57 -16.08
CA LYS A 9 -2.55 24.80 -16.07
C LYS A 9 -2.05 25.27 -14.70
N ILE A 10 -2.77 26.18 -14.04
CA ILE A 10 -2.40 26.67 -12.72
C ILE A 10 -2.44 25.51 -11.71
N ILE A 11 -3.46 24.67 -11.75
CA ILE A 11 -3.55 23.50 -10.86
C ILE A 11 -2.37 22.55 -11.10
N ASP A 12 -2.11 22.21 -12.36
CA ASP A 12 -1.04 21.28 -12.75
C ASP A 12 0.35 21.82 -12.37
N ASP A 13 0.60 23.13 -12.50
CA ASP A 13 1.88 23.77 -12.11
C ASP A 13 2.14 23.69 -10.59
N TYR A 14 1.11 23.57 -9.76
CA TYR A 14 1.21 23.51 -8.29
C TYR A 14 0.95 22.11 -7.69
N ASP A 15 0.76 21.10 -8.52
CA ASP A 15 0.50 19.71 -8.11
C ASP A 15 1.76 18.83 -8.16
N TYR A 16 2.86 19.33 -7.61
CA TYR A 16 4.17 18.67 -7.62
C TYR A 16 4.23 17.40 -6.75
N LEU A 17 3.29 17.23 -5.82
CA LEU A 17 3.20 16.05 -4.97
C LEU A 17 2.52 14.87 -5.64
N SER A 18 1.71 15.09 -6.68
CA SER A 18 1.02 14.00 -7.40
C SER A 18 1.98 13.01 -8.06
N ASN A 19 3.17 13.46 -8.45
CA ASN A 19 4.24 12.58 -8.96
C ASN A 19 5.32 12.25 -7.92
N ALA A 20 5.21 12.76 -6.70
CA ALA A 20 6.21 12.52 -5.66
C ALA A 20 6.08 11.12 -5.04
N ALA A 21 4.92 10.48 -5.18
CA ALA A 21 4.72 9.09 -4.78
C ALA A 21 4.93 8.17 -5.99
N SER A 22 6.02 7.41 -5.97
CA SER A 22 6.28 6.36 -6.96
C SER A 22 5.86 5.01 -6.39
N SER A 23 5.31 4.14 -7.24
CA SER A 23 5.03 2.74 -6.89
C SER A 23 6.29 1.95 -6.53
N MET A 24 7.47 2.48 -6.88
CA MET A 24 8.78 1.88 -6.60
C MET A 24 9.49 2.52 -5.40
N ASP A 25 8.84 3.42 -4.67
CA ASP A 25 9.43 3.98 -3.45
C ASP A 25 9.63 2.85 -2.42
N CYS A 26 10.86 2.68 -1.96
CA CYS A 26 11.23 1.68 -0.97
C CYS A 26 10.71 2.08 0.42
N THR A 27 9.41 1.90 0.65
CA THR A 27 8.72 2.24 1.91
C THR A 27 9.06 1.29 3.08
N GLY A 28 9.78 0.20 2.82
CA GLY A 28 10.06 -0.86 3.79
C GLY A 28 8.82 -1.68 4.19
N LEU A 29 7.67 -1.43 3.56
CA LEU A 29 6.46 -2.23 3.73
C LEU A 29 6.51 -3.44 2.79
N ILE A 30 5.98 -4.57 3.26
CA ILE A 30 5.82 -5.77 2.43
C ILE A 30 4.73 -5.47 1.39
N PRO A 31 5.01 -5.63 0.08
CA PRO A 31 4.13 -5.15 -0.99
C PRO A 31 2.83 -5.94 -1.14
N SER A 32 2.75 -7.14 -0.57
CA SER A 32 1.57 -8.02 -0.65
C SER A 32 1.32 -8.76 0.67
N ALA A 33 0.11 -9.30 0.82
CA ALA A 33 -0.16 -10.26 1.87
C ALA A 33 0.63 -11.56 1.62
N PRO A 34 1.02 -12.30 2.68
CA PRO A 34 1.58 -13.64 2.54
C PRO A 34 0.60 -14.55 1.80
N LEU A 35 1.11 -15.32 0.85
CA LEU A 35 0.31 -16.23 0.04
C LEU A 35 0.12 -17.60 0.71
N SER A 36 0.94 -17.91 1.72
CA SER A 36 0.89 -19.17 2.46
C SER A 36 1.30 -19.03 3.92
N ASP A 37 0.90 -19.98 4.75
CA ASP A 37 1.32 -20.06 6.15
C ASP A 37 2.84 -20.26 6.29
N ALA A 38 3.46 -20.98 5.36
CA ALA A 38 4.92 -21.17 5.34
C ALA A 38 5.67 -19.87 5.05
N GLU A 39 5.15 -19.03 4.15
CA GLU A 39 5.71 -17.72 3.86
C GLU A 39 5.58 -16.78 5.06
N LEU A 40 4.42 -16.79 5.73
CA LEU A 40 4.18 -16.02 6.95
C LEU A 40 5.13 -16.43 8.10
N GLU A 41 5.42 -17.72 8.24
CA GLU A 41 6.38 -18.22 9.24
C GLU A 41 7.80 -17.75 8.91
N SER A 42 8.23 -17.89 7.66
CA SER A 42 9.53 -17.40 7.20
C SER A 42 9.72 -15.90 7.43
N TYR A 43 8.66 -15.08 7.29
CA TYR A 43 8.75 -13.66 7.64
C TYR A 43 8.88 -13.45 9.15
N ASN A 44 8.14 -14.20 9.97
CA ASN A 44 8.22 -14.10 11.43
C ASN A 44 9.59 -14.50 11.99
N ASP A 45 10.28 -15.44 11.35
CA ASP A 45 11.64 -15.87 11.72
C ASP A 45 12.67 -14.73 11.62
N LEU A 46 12.50 -13.82 10.64
CA LEU A 46 13.36 -12.65 10.47
C LEU A 46 12.97 -11.52 11.42
N TYR A 47 11.68 -11.20 11.50
CA TYR A 47 11.13 -10.16 12.35
C TYR A 47 9.65 -10.39 12.61
N GLN A 48 9.13 -9.97 13.76
CA GLN A 48 7.72 -10.17 14.09
C GLN A 48 6.81 -9.47 13.07
N TYR A 49 6.20 -10.24 12.17
CA TYR A 49 5.36 -9.73 11.09
C TYR A 49 4.05 -9.14 11.61
N GLN A 50 3.43 -9.79 12.60
CA GLN A 50 2.14 -9.37 13.16
C GLN A 50 2.32 -8.55 14.44
N THR A 51 1.56 -7.46 14.56
CA THR A 51 1.45 -6.73 15.82
C THR A 51 0.82 -7.62 16.90
N PRO A 52 1.14 -7.42 18.20
CA PRO A 52 0.55 -8.19 19.29
C PRO A 52 -0.99 -8.15 19.31
N ALA A 53 -1.59 -7.03 18.90
CA ALA A 53 -3.04 -6.86 18.80
C ALA A 53 -3.69 -7.67 17.67
N ALA A 54 -2.94 -7.95 16.59
CA ALA A 54 -3.42 -8.75 15.46
C ALA A 54 -3.54 -10.24 15.83
N LYS A 55 -2.67 -10.75 16.72
CA LYS A 55 -2.71 -12.16 17.19
C LYS A 55 -4.03 -12.53 17.87
N GLY A 56 -4.73 -11.56 18.47
CA GLY A 56 -6.03 -11.76 19.14
C GLY A 56 -7.25 -11.70 18.20
N LYS A 57 -7.08 -11.21 16.97
CA LYS A 57 -8.14 -11.10 15.98
C LYS A 57 -7.84 -12.02 14.81
N LYS A 58 -8.22 -13.29 14.91
CA LYS A 58 -8.43 -14.15 13.73
C LYS A 58 -9.62 -13.59 12.94
N SER A 59 -9.44 -12.52 12.17
CA SER A 59 -10.44 -12.09 11.20
C SER A 59 -10.45 -13.12 10.08
N LYS A 60 -11.61 -13.77 9.91
CA LYS A 60 -11.90 -14.60 8.75
C LYS A 60 -11.77 -13.74 7.50
N HIS A 61 -10.69 -13.91 6.75
CA HIS A 61 -10.74 -13.68 5.31
C HIS A 61 -10.42 -15.02 4.66
N ALA A 62 -11.45 -15.86 4.67
CA ALA A 62 -11.61 -16.83 3.62
C ALA A 62 -11.78 -16.02 2.32
N ASP A 63 -10.97 -16.37 1.33
CA ASP A 63 -11.40 -16.61 -0.03
C ASP A 63 -12.50 -15.68 -0.57
N SER A 64 -12.10 -14.73 -1.40
CA SER A 64 -13.01 -14.09 -2.36
C SER A 64 -12.21 -13.89 -3.63
N VAL A 65 -11.93 -15.00 -4.32
CA VAL A 65 -11.79 -15.01 -5.78
C VAL A 65 -13.19 -15.20 -6.36
N GLU A 66 -13.85 -14.09 -6.71
CA GLU A 66 -14.67 -13.94 -7.92
C GLU A 66 -14.60 -12.49 -8.40
#